data_AF-A0A2V6HF24-F1
#
_entry.id   AF-A0A2V6HF24-F1
#
_cell.length_a   1.000
_cell.length_b   1.000
_cell.length_c   1.000
_cell.angle_alpha   90.00
_cell.angle_beta   90.00
_cell.angle_gamma   90.00
#
_symmetry.space_group_name_H-M   'P 1'
#
loop_
_entity.id
_entity.type
_entity.pdbx_description
1 polymer ?
#
loop_
_entity_poly.entity_id
_entity_poly.type
_entity_poly.pdbx_seq_one_letter_code
_entity_poly.pdbx_strand_id
1 'polypeptide(L)'
;TTRGKLFGTLSDPANLAIQLPALSATLPFLLLIMVTLRLPLTNPSPVFGLAVVFVVLLLGMAKIFSLDLLSAVGLGSTLALEYTWHLGHFNPDHATLPLAWYIGFAALFTIFPFLFHREFATRTTPWATAALAAPLHFFLVYDVMRTAYPIGMLGLVPAVFAVPSLVGLIVLLKRTPPESPALSAQLALFGGAALFFITLIFPIQFDRQWITLGWALEGAALCWLFHRVPHPGLRLVGTALLVVAFARLALNPAVLSYHARSATPIFNWYLYTYGIVAICLFVAARLLAPPRNLVLGRNTQPLLYTLGALLAFLLLNIEIADYFSRPGMAGLTFQFSGNFARDMSYSIAWALFALLLLIIGIHQTVRPVRYASLGLLSVTILKLFLHDLSQLDQLYRIAAFVVVAIIAIFASFLYQRFLGLSQKQSQ
;
A
#
# COMPACT_ATOMS: atom_id res chain seq x y z
N THR A 1 -10.39 31.14 27.97
CA THR A 1 -10.00 31.89 26.76
C THR A 1 -10.10 30.95 25.57
N THR A 2 -11.02 31.21 24.66
CA THR A 2 -11.23 30.42 23.44
C THR A 2 -9.98 30.53 22.57
N ARG A 3 -9.32 29.39 22.32
CA ARG A 3 -8.17 29.31 21.42
C ARG A 3 -8.71 29.52 20.00
N GLY A 4 -8.34 30.62 19.36
CA GLY A 4 -8.78 30.93 18.00
C GLY A 4 -8.44 29.81 17.00
N LYS A 5 -9.24 29.70 15.95
CA LYS A 5 -9.13 28.71 14.86
C LYS A 5 -8.78 29.43 13.55
N LEU A 6 -7.86 28.86 12.78
CA LEU A 6 -7.42 29.41 11.49
C LEU A 6 -8.53 29.51 10.44
N PHE A 7 -9.48 28.57 10.44
CA PHE A 7 -10.64 28.58 9.53
C PHE A 7 -11.93 28.98 10.25
N GLY A 8 -11.81 29.67 11.39
CA GLY A 8 -12.94 30.22 12.11
C GLY A 8 -13.48 31.50 11.44
N THR A 9 -14.65 31.95 11.88
CA THR A 9 -15.27 33.17 11.38
C THR A 9 -14.37 34.37 11.63
N LEU A 10 -14.11 35.16 10.58
CA LEU A 10 -13.30 36.39 10.62
C LEU A 10 -13.85 37.42 11.63
N SER A 11 -15.15 37.39 11.92
CA SER A 11 -15.79 38.26 12.91
C SER A 11 -15.42 37.96 14.36
N ASP A 12 -14.81 36.81 14.65
CA ASP A 12 -14.34 36.45 15.98
C ASP A 12 -12.91 37.01 16.20
N PRO A 13 -12.72 37.92 17.18
CA PRO A 13 -11.42 38.54 17.45
C PRO A 13 -10.31 37.52 17.72
N ALA A 14 -10.64 36.36 18.30
CA ALA A 14 -9.66 35.32 18.59
C ALA A 14 -9.16 34.62 17.32
N ASN A 15 -10.01 34.46 16.30
CA ASN A 15 -9.63 33.90 15.00
C ASN A 15 -8.85 34.92 14.18
N LEU A 16 -9.31 36.18 14.19
CA LEU A 16 -8.69 37.28 13.45
C LEU A 16 -7.24 37.51 13.91
N ALA A 17 -6.97 37.42 15.22
CA ALA A 17 -5.63 37.56 15.80
C ALA A 17 -4.62 36.51 15.30
N ILE A 18 -5.09 35.34 14.85
CA ILE A 18 -4.25 34.26 14.30
C ILE A 18 -4.18 34.34 12.77
N GLN A 19 -5.28 34.71 12.10
CA GLN A 19 -5.39 34.79 10.65
C GLN A 19 -4.62 35.99 10.06
N LEU A 20 -4.63 37.15 10.71
CA LEU A 20 -3.97 38.37 10.21
C LEU A 20 -2.46 38.20 9.97
N PRO A 21 -1.67 37.68 10.94
CA PRO A 21 -0.25 37.42 10.71
C PRO A 21 -0.01 36.38 9.60
N ALA A 22 -0.85 35.34 9.51
CA ALA A 22 -0.74 34.31 8.49
C ALA A 22 -1.02 34.84 7.07
N LEU A 23 -2.05 35.68 6.90
CA LEU A 23 -2.38 36.32 5.62
C LEU A 23 -1.34 37.36 5.22
N SER A 24 -0.81 38.14 6.18
CA SER A 24 0.26 39.09 5.90
C SER A 24 1.55 38.37 5.47
N ALA A 25 1.85 37.22 6.09
CA ALA A 25 3.01 36.40 5.78
C ALA A 25 3.02 35.81 4.36
N THR A 26 1.86 35.61 3.72
CA THR A 26 1.78 35.06 2.36
C THR A 26 1.95 36.13 1.28
N LEU A 27 1.68 37.41 1.57
CA LEU A 27 1.73 38.50 0.59
C LEU A 27 3.09 38.61 -0.14
N PRO A 28 4.26 38.54 0.54
CA PRO A 28 5.55 38.59 -0.16
C PRO A 28 5.74 37.43 -1.14
N PHE A 29 5.23 36.24 -0.80
CA PHE A 29 5.28 35.08 -1.70
C PHE A 29 4.33 35.23 -2.89
N LEU A 30 3.13 35.81 -2.68
CA LEU A 30 2.21 36.11 -3.79
C LEU A 30 2.83 37.07 -4.80
N LEU A 31 3.58 38.08 -4.33
CA LEU A 31 4.31 38.98 -5.22
C LEU A 31 5.41 38.24 -5.98
N LEU A 32 6.17 37.37 -5.32
CA LEU A 32 7.17 36.52 -5.98
C LEU A 32 6.52 35.59 -7.03
N ILE A 33 5.38 34.99 -6.71
CA ILE A 33 4.59 34.16 -7.64
C ILE A 33 4.18 34.98 -8.86
N MET A 34 3.62 36.19 -8.65
CA MET A 34 3.26 37.08 -9.75
C MET A 34 4.48 37.44 -10.62
N VAL A 35 5.63 37.69 -10.01
CA VAL A 35 6.89 37.94 -10.73
C VAL A 35 7.26 36.73 -11.59
N THR A 36 7.18 35.51 -11.04
CA THR A 36 7.44 34.29 -11.82
C THR A 36 6.45 34.07 -12.95
N LEU A 37 5.19 34.48 -12.81
CA LEU A 37 4.19 34.33 -13.88
C LEU A 37 4.32 35.36 -15.00
N ARG A 38 4.91 36.52 -14.71
CA ARG A 38 4.95 37.66 -15.64
C ARG A 38 6.29 37.86 -16.34
N LEU A 39 7.38 37.41 -15.73
CA LEU A 39 8.73 37.57 -16.28
C LEU A 39 9.30 36.23 -16.75
N PRO A 40 10.04 36.19 -17.87
CA PRO A 40 10.68 34.97 -18.38
C PRO A 40 11.93 34.63 -17.54
N LEU A 41 11.73 34.10 -16.34
CA LEU A 41 12.80 33.84 -15.38
C LEU A 41 13.39 32.44 -15.58
N THR A 42 14.40 32.34 -16.44
CA THR A 42 15.13 31.08 -16.66
C THR A 42 15.99 30.67 -15.46
N ASN A 43 16.53 31.63 -14.70
CA ASN A 43 17.25 31.37 -13.46
C ASN A 43 16.32 31.60 -12.25
N PRO A 44 16.03 30.56 -11.43
CA PRO A 44 15.14 30.70 -10.28
C PRO A 44 15.78 31.46 -9.10
N SER A 45 17.11 31.56 -9.06
CA SER A 45 17.85 31.97 -7.86
C SER A 45 17.49 33.34 -7.29
N PRO A 46 17.21 34.40 -8.08
CA PRO A 46 16.80 35.69 -7.51
C PRO A 46 15.50 35.59 -6.70
N VAL A 47 14.54 34.83 -7.23
CA VAL A 47 13.23 34.66 -6.60
C VAL A 47 13.30 33.68 -5.43
N PHE A 48 13.96 32.54 -5.62
CA PHE A 48 14.13 31.54 -4.57
C PHE A 48 15.03 32.05 -3.43
N GLY A 49 16.06 32.83 -3.73
CA GLY A 49 16.90 33.49 -2.72
C GLY A 49 16.09 34.45 -1.84
N LEU A 50 15.22 35.27 -2.42
CA LEU A 50 14.33 36.13 -1.63
C LEU A 50 13.31 35.30 -0.82
N ALA A 51 12.80 34.21 -1.41
CA ALA A 51 11.91 33.30 -0.71
C ALA A 51 12.60 32.67 0.52
N VAL A 52 13.89 32.30 0.45
CA VAL A 52 14.64 31.84 1.64
C VAL A 52 14.65 32.89 2.75
N VAL A 53 14.89 34.16 2.41
CA VAL A 53 14.87 35.25 3.41
C VAL A 53 13.51 35.32 4.10
N PHE A 54 12.42 35.26 3.32
CA PHE A 54 11.07 35.24 3.88
C PHE A 54 10.79 33.99 4.71
N VAL A 55 11.21 32.80 4.26
CA VAL A 55 11.05 31.56 5.04
C VAL A 55 11.81 31.66 6.36
N VAL A 56 13.07 32.10 6.35
CA VAL A 56 13.87 32.27 7.58
C VAL A 56 13.20 33.28 8.53
N LEU A 57 12.67 34.38 8.01
CA LEU A 57 11.91 35.34 8.80
C LEU A 57 10.65 34.70 9.42
N LEU A 58 9.86 33.97 8.63
CA LEU A 58 8.64 33.31 9.11
C LEU A 58 8.93 32.23 10.14
N LEU A 59 9.97 31.42 9.93
CA LEU A 59 10.40 30.40 10.88
C LEU A 59 10.98 31.03 12.15
N GLY A 60 11.74 32.12 12.03
CA GLY A 60 12.21 32.92 13.16
C GLY A 60 11.07 33.53 13.96
N MET A 61 10.05 34.06 13.31
CA MET A 61 8.84 34.56 13.95
C MET A 61 8.02 33.44 14.60
N ALA A 62 7.90 32.28 13.96
CA ALA A 62 7.24 31.11 14.52
C ALA A 62 7.87 30.72 15.86
N LYS A 63 9.20 30.81 15.93
CA LYS A 63 10.00 30.59 17.13
C LYS A 63 9.77 31.67 18.19
N ILE A 64 10.07 32.93 17.85
CA ILE A 64 10.07 34.06 18.81
C ILE A 64 8.67 34.33 19.37
N PHE A 65 7.64 34.28 18.52
CA PHE A 65 6.26 34.61 18.89
C PHE A 65 5.39 33.39 19.17
N SER A 66 5.96 32.17 19.14
CA SER A 66 5.22 30.91 19.31
C SER A 66 4.03 30.73 18.35
N LEU A 67 4.15 31.29 17.15
CA LEU A 67 3.16 31.21 16.07
C LEU A 67 3.44 29.99 15.19
N ASP A 68 3.16 28.80 15.72
CA ASP A 68 3.47 27.51 15.09
C ASP A 68 2.99 27.39 13.63
N LEU A 69 1.87 28.05 13.32
CA LEU A 69 1.24 28.03 12.00
C LEU A 69 2.12 28.65 10.90
N LEU A 70 2.98 29.61 11.24
CA LEU A 70 3.84 30.27 10.26
C LEU A 70 4.79 29.29 9.57
N SER A 71 5.15 28.19 10.22
CA SER A 71 5.92 27.11 9.59
C SER A 71 5.17 26.44 8.43
N ALA A 72 3.88 26.15 8.61
CA ALA A 72 3.04 25.55 7.59
C ALA A 72 2.71 26.54 6.46
N VAL A 73 2.45 27.80 6.81
CA VAL A 73 2.23 28.89 5.84
C VAL A 73 3.48 29.10 4.99
N GLY A 74 4.66 29.12 5.61
CA GLY A 74 5.94 29.21 4.92
C GLY A 74 6.15 28.06 3.94
N LEU A 75 5.90 26.82 4.36
CA LEU A 75 6.00 25.64 3.49
C LEU A 75 5.04 25.73 2.31
N GLY A 76 3.76 26.01 2.56
CA GLY A 76 2.74 26.11 1.51
C GLY A 76 3.04 27.24 0.50
N SER A 77 3.53 28.38 0.99
CA SER A 77 3.88 29.53 0.13
C SER A 77 5.13 29.26 -0.70
N THR A 78 6.12 28.57 -0.13
CA THR A 78 7.34 28.14 -0.83
C THR A 78 6.99 27.15 -1.93
N LEU A 79 6.21 26.11 -1.61
CA LEU A 79 5.79 25.12 -2.61
C LEU A 79 4.98 25.77 -3.73
N ALA A 80 4.04 26.66 -3.41
CA ALA A 80 3.27 27.38 -4.44
C ALA A 80 4.19 28.15 -5.40
N LEU A 81 5.21 28.82 -4.86
CA LEU A 81 6.22 29.52 -5.65
C LEU A 81 7.06 28.57 -6.51
N GLU A 82 7.59 27.50 -5.93
CA GLU A 82 8.42 26.52 -6.63
C GLU A 82 7.67 25.81 -7.75
N TYR A 83 6.43 25.38 -7.49
CA TYR A 83 5.58 24.75 -8.50
C TYR A 83 5.22 25.72 -9.63
N THR A 84 4.92 26.98 -9.30
CA THR A 84 4.61 27.99 -10.33
C THR A 84 5.81 28.23 -11.23
N TRP A 85 7.01 28.36 -10.65
CA TRP A 85 8.22 28.50 -11.44
C TRP A 85 8.51 27.23 -12.27
N HIS A 86 8.43 26.04 -11.65
CA HIS A 86 8.72 24.77 -12.30
C HIS A 86 7.84 24.54 -13.52
N LEU A 87 6.52 24.70 -13.38
CA LEU A 87 5.58 24.47 -14.47
C LEU A 87 5.69 25.50 -15.62
N GLY A 88 6.18 26.72 -15.33
CA GLY A 88 6.30 27.78 -16.33
C GLY A 88 7.67 27.88 -17.00
N HIS A 89 8.75 27.52 -16.30
CA HIS A 89 10.11 27.92 -16.67
C HIS A 89 11.15 26.79 -16.59
N PHE A 90 10.78 25.60 -16.10
CA PHE A 90 11.74 24.50 -15.98
C PHE A 90 12.27 24.06 -17.34
N ASN A 91 13.60 23.97 -17.45
CA ASN A 91 14.30 23.42 -18.59
C ASN A 91 15.22 22.26 -18.12
N PRO A 92 15.05 21.03 -18.64
CA PRO A 92 15.90 19.88 -18.31
C PRO A 92 17.40 20.13 -18.54
N ASP A 93 17.79 20.95 -19.51
CA ASP A 93 19.20 21.24 -19.81
C ASP A 93 19.92 21.99 -18.67
N HIS A 94 19.16 22.68 -17.81
CA HIS A 94 19.68 23.49 -16.70
C HIS A 94 19.11 23.05 -15.34
N ALA A 95 18.98 21.73 -15.16
CA ALA A 95 18.26 21.16 -14.03
C ALA A 95 18.99 21.12 -12.68
N THR A 96 20.34 21.24 -12.67
CA THR A 96 21.15 21.19 -11.44
C THR A 96 20.75 22.26 -10.42
N LEU A 97 20.51 23.48 -10.90
CA LEU A 97 20.26 24.63 -10.04
C LEU A 97 18.86 24.58 -9.38
N PRO A 98 17.74 24.35 -10.10
CA PRO A 98 16.45 24.12 -9.47
C PRO A 98 16.44 22.94 -8.51
N LEU A 99 17.13 21.84 -8.86
CA LEU A 99 17.25 20.66 -7.99
C LEU A 99 17.88 21.01 -6.63
N ALA A 100 18.98 21.79 -6.65
CA ALA A 100 19.65 22.23 -5.42
C ALA A 100 18.72 23.09 -4.55
N TRP A 101 17.90 23.94 -5.17
CA TRP A 101 16.91 24.75 -4.45
C TRP A 101 15.81 23.90 -3.81
N TYR A 102 15.19 22.98 -4.55
CA TYR A 102 14.14 22.11 -4.02
C TYR A 102 14.64 21.25 -2.85
N ILE A 103 15.86 20.70 -2.97
CA ILE A 103 16.51 19.96 -1.87
C ILE A 103 16.80 20.89 -0.69
N GLY A 104 17.27 22.11 -0.96
CA GLY A 104 17.56 23.12 0.04
C GLY A 104 16.33 23.51 0.87
N PHE A 105 15.20 23.79 0.23
CA PHE A 105 13.94 24.10 0.90
C PHE A 105 13.38 22.91 1.66
N ALA A 106 13.36 21.71 1.05
CA ALA A 106 12.95 20.49 1.74
C ALA A 106 13.79 20.27 3.01
N ALA A 107 15.11 20.41 2.93
CA ALA A 107 16.02 20.28 4.07
C ALA A 107 15.77 21.37 5.13
N LEU A 108 15.59 22.63 4.72
CA LEU A 108 15.32 23.76 5.62
C LEU A 108 14.09 23.49 6.50
N PHE A 109 12.98 23.08 5.90
CA PHE A 109 11.75 22.78 6.65
C PHE A 109 11.86 21.48 7.46
N THR A 110 12.51 20.44 6.93
CA THR A 110 12.68 19.18 7.66
C THR A 110 13.57 19.34 8.90
N ILE A 111 14.65 20.14 8.82
CA ILE A 111 15.63 20.31 9.90
C ILE A 111 15.13 21.28 10.98
N PHE A 112 14.28 22.25 10.63
CA PHE A 112 13.83 23.33 11.52
C PHE A 112 13.39 22.88 12.94
N PRO A 113 12.42 21.96 13.12
CA PRO A 113 11.99 21.57 14.47
C PRO A 113 13.06 20.78 15.25
N PHE A 114 14.05 20.19 14.57
CA PHE A 114 15.16 19.50 15.25
C PHE A 114 16.20 20.47 15.81
N LEU A 115 16.43 21.61 15.16
CA LEU A 115 17.32 22.66 15.66
C LEU A 115 16.79 23.29 16.94
N PHE A 116 15.49 23.52 17.00
CA PHE A 116 14.81 24.15 18.14
C PHE A 116 13.93 23.14 18.90
N HIS A 117 14.45 21.92 19.07
CA HIS A 117 13.71 20.79 19.64
C HIS A 117 13.06 21.12 21.00
N ARG A 118 13.76 21.82 21.89
CA ARG A 118 13.25 22.17 23.23
C ARG A 118 11.98 23.02 23.19
N GLU A 119 11.87 23.89 22.20
CA GLU A 119 10.78 24.86 22.08
C GLU A 119 9.56 24.23 21.38
N PHE A 120 9.80 23.31 20.44
CA PHE A 120 8.75 22.68 19.63
C PHE A 120 8.40 21.25 20.07
N ALA A 121 9.01 20.69 21.12
CA ALA A 121 8.82 19.30 21.53
C ALA A 121 7.33 18.90 21.72
N THR A 122 6.49 19.83 22.18
CA THR A 122 5.06 19.60 22.45
C THR A 122 4.14 20.14 21.35
N ARG A 123 4.69 20.79 20.32
CA ARG A 123 3.90 21.41 19.24
C ARG A 123 3.74 20.42 18.09
N THR A 124 2.57 20.36 17.47
CA THR A 124 2.33 19.41 16.36
C THR A 124 2.67 20.02 15.00
N THR A 125 2.34 21.29 14.79
CA THR A 125 2.43 21.94 13.47
C THR A 125 3.84 21.96 12.89
N PRO A 126 4.90 22.37 13.61
CA PRO A 126 6.25 22.42 13.05
C PRO A 126 6.78 21.02 12.68
N TRP A 127 6.41 20.00 13.44
CA TRP A 127 6.77 18.61 13.14
C TRP A 127 5.98 18.05 11.97
N ALA A 128 4.70 18.40 11.83
CA ALA A 128 3.90 18.05 10.66
C ALA A 128 4.46 18.72 9.39
N THR A 129 4.80 20.00 9.46
CA THR A 129 5.47 20.73 8.37
C THR A 129 6.78 20.04 7.98
N ALA A 130 7.63 19.68 8.95
CA ALA A 130 8.89 19.00 8.68
C ALA A 130 8.74 17.61 8.06
N ALA A 131 7.74 16.83 8.52
CA ALA A 131 7.45 15.51 7.98
C ALA A 131 6.83 15.57 6.58
N LEU A 132 6.05 16.61 6.27
CA LEU A 132 5.42 16.83 4.98
C LEU A 132 6.33 17.49 3.95
N ALA A 133 7.39 18.20 4.39
CA ALA A 133 8.31 18.89 3.50
C ALA A 133 8.88 17.96 2.42
N ALA A 134 9.44 16.81 2.81
CA ALA A 134 9.99 15.86 1.85
C ALA A 134 8.92 15.29 0.88
N PRO A 135 7.77 14.75 1.33
CA PRO A 135 6.71 14.28 0.44
C PRO A 135 6.18 15.33 -0.55
N LEU A 136 6.07 16.59 -0.13
CA LEU A 136 5.54 17.65 -0.97
C LEU A 136 6.55 18.15 -2.01
N HIS A 137 7.85 18.21 -1.68
CA HIS A 137 8.89 18.56 -2.66
C HIS A 137 9.27 17.37 -3.57
N PHE A 138 8.92 16.14 -3.18
CA PHE A 138 9.32 14.93 -3.92
C PHE A 138 8.93 14.97 -5.39
N PHE A 139 7.72 15.45 -5.72
CA PHE A 139 7.28 15.52 -7.11
C PHE A 139 8.20 16.40 -7.97
N LEU A 140 8.57 17.59 -7.47
CA LEU A 140 9.46 18.51 -8.18
C LEU A 140 10.83 17.87 -8.43
N VAL A 141 11.39 17.26 -7.38
CA VAL A 141 12.68 16.58 -7.49
C VAL A 141 12.59 15.36 -8.40
N TYR A 142 11.52 14.57 -8.30
CA TYR A 142 11.29 13.41 -9.13
C TYR A 142 11.17 13.78 -10.62
N ASP A 143 10.43 14.85 -10.96
CA ASP A 143 10.31 15.27 -12.35
C ASP A 143 11.64 15.79 -12.92
N VAL A 144 12.41 16.55 -12.12
CA VAL A 144 13.78 16.93 -12.49
C VAL A 144 14.65 15.69 -12.75
N MET A 145 14.65 14.73 -11.83
CA MET A 145 15.46 13.51 -11.97
C MET A 145 15.02 12.72 -13.21
N ARG A 146 13.72 12.56 -13.43
CA ARG A 146 13.17 11.82 -14.57
C ARG A 146 13.49 12.44 -15.93
N THR A 147 13.48 13.78 -16.02
CA THR A 147 13.59 14.49 -17.30
C THR A 147 15.03 14.88 -17.64
N ALA A 148 15.82 15.27 -16.65
CA ALA A 148 17.19 15.76 -16.87
C ALA A 148 18.27 14.70 -16.64
N TYR A 149 18.00 13.67 -15.84
CA TYR A 149 18.97 12.63 -15.50
C TYR A 149 18.41 11.24 -15.79
N PRO A 150 18.60 10.70 -17.00
CA PRO A 150 18.14 9.36 -17.36
C PRO A 150 18.98 8.28 -16.65
N ILE A 151 18.76 8.14 -15.34
CA ILE A 151 19.35 7.11 -14.49
C ILE A 151 18.43 5.89 -14.58
N GLY A 152 18.96 4.72 -14.95
CA GLY A 152 18.17 3.47 -15.04
C GLY A 152 17.61 2.95 -13.70
N MET A 153 17.81 3.71 -12.62
CA MET A 153 17.40 3.37 -11.25
C MET A 153 16.66 4.54 -10.58
N LEU A 154 15.60 5.04 -11.20
CA LEU A 154 14.79 6.13 -10.64
C LEU A 154 14.19 5.81 -9.26
N GLY A 155 14.08 4.53 -8.88
CA GLY A 155 13.67 4.10 -7.55
C GLY A 155 14.62 4.50 -6.42
N LEU A 156 15.85 4.91 -6.74
CA LEU A 156 16.78 5.46 -5.76
C LEU A 156 16.32 6.83 -5.25
N VAL A 157 15.56 7.60 -6.03
CA VAL A 157 15.07 8.93 -5.62
C VAL A 157 14.18 8.83 -4.38
N PRO A 158 13.07 8.05 -4.37
CA PRO A 158 12.29 7.88 -3.14
C PRO A 158 13.10 7.20 -2.02
N ALA A 159 14.02 6.28 -2.33
CA ALA A 159 14.87 5.66 -1.32
C ALA A 159 15.74 6.68 -0.57
N VAL A 160 16.34 7.65 -1.28
CA VAL A 160 17.09 8.76 -0.68
C VAL A 160 16.18 9.66 0.15
N PHE A 161 14.97 9.94 -0.32
CA PHE A 161 13.97 10.73 0.43
C PHE A 161 13.44 10.04 1.69
N ALA A 162 13.50 8.70 1.76
CA ALA A 162 13.16 7.98 2.98
C ALA A 162 14.20 8.22 4.11
N VAL A 163 15.47 8.52 3.77
CA VAL A 163 16.55 8.65 4.74
C VAL A 163 16.32 9.78 5.75
N PRO A 164 16.01 11.04 5.35
CA PRO A 164 15.70 12.11 6.31
C PRO A 164 14.55 11.75 7.26
N SER A 165 13.50 11.09 6.75
CA SER A 165 12.36 10.67 7.56
C SER A 165 12.74 9.60 8.59
N LEU A 166 13.55 8.61 8.20
CA LEU A 166 14.08 7.57 9.09
C LEU A 166 15.05 8.14 10.14
N VAL A 167 15.95 9.04 9.73
CA VAL A 167 16.86 9.74 10.64
C VAL A 167 16.05 10.57 11.64
N GLY A 168 15.03 11.29 11.19
CA GLY A 168 14.12 12.04 12.06
C GLY A 168 13.43 11.16 13.11
N LEU A 169 12.96 9.96 12.70
CA LEU A 169 12.40 8.96 13.60
C LEU A 169 13.40 8.51 14.67
N ILE A 170 14.63 8.19 14.28
CA ILE A 170 15.70 7.76 15.20
C ILE A 170 16.06 8.88 16.18
N VAL A 171 16.17 10.12 15.69
CA VAL A 171 16.50 11.29 16.53
C VAL A 171 15.38 11.55 17.54
N LEU A 172 14.11 11.44 17.14
CA LEU A 172 12.95 11.59 18.03
C LEU A 172 12.95 10.52 19.13
N LEU A 173 13.19 9.26 18.78
CA LEU A 173 13.28 8.17 19.76
C LEU A 173 14.43 8.36 20.78
N LYS A 174 15.53 9.01 20.36
CA LYS A 174 16.68 9.26 21.23
C LYS A 174 16.56 10.52 22.10
N ARG A 175 15.90 11.57 21.59
CA ARG A 175 15.87 12.90 22.24
C ARG A 175 14.61 13.18 23.03
N THR A 176 13.50 12.51 22.72
CA THR A 176 12.21 12.75 23.37
C THR A 176 11.92 11.67 24.42
N PRO A 177 11.52 12.04 25.65
CA PRO A 177 11.10 11.07 26.66
C PRO A 177 9.90 10.23 26.18
N PRO A 178 9.86 8.91 26.48
CA PRO A 178 8.80 8.02 26.01
C PRO A 178 7.41 8.36 26.55
N GLU A 179 7.32 9.11 27.65
CA GLU A 179 6.06 9.51 28.29
C GLU A 179 5.38 10.71 27.61
N SER A 180 6.02 11.34 26.62
CA SER A 180 5.45 12.51 25.94
C SER A 180 4.28 12.13 25.03
N PRO A 181 3.07 12.69 25.22
CA PRO A 181 1.94 12.39 24.35
C PRO A 181 2.17 12.83 22.90
N ALA A 182 2.97 13.89 22.68
CA ALA A 182 3.31 14.40 21.35
C ALA A 182 4.25 13.46 20.55
N LEU A 183 5.05 12.63 21.25
CA LEU A 183 5.99 11.72 20.61
C LEU A 183 5.27 10.73 19.69
N SER A 184 4.14 10.17 20.14
CA SER A 184 3.36 9.21 19.34
C SER A 184 2.93 9.79 17.99
N ALA A 185 2.43 11.03 17.98
CA ALA A 185 2.02 11.75 16.77
C ALA A 185 3.24 12.07 15.87
N GLN A 186 4.35 12.51 16.45
CA GLN A 186 5.58 12.80 15.72
C GLN A 186 6.17 11.54 15.06
N LEU A 187 6.19 10.41 15.77
CA LEU A 187 6.62 9.12 15.22
C LEU A 187 5.69 8.66 14.10
N ALA A 188 4.38 8.88 14.22
CA ALA A 188 3.42 8.56 13.17
C ALA A 188 3.65 9.41 11.91
N LEU A 189 3.97 10.71 12.06
CA LEU A 189 4.27 11.62 10.94
C LEU A 189 5.54 11.21 10.19
N PHE A 190 6.66 11.04 10.89
CA PHE A 190 7.93 10.68 10.27
C PHE A 190 7.95 9.23 9.78
N GLY A 191 7.33 8.31 10.52
CA GLY A 191 7.15 6.92 10.11
C GLY A 191 6.23 6.82 8.89
N GLY A 192 5.18 7.63 8.82
CA GLY A 192 4.30 7.73 7.66
C GLY A 192 5.01 8.26 6.41
N ALA A 193 5.83 9.31 6.55
CA ALA A 193 6.65 9.83 5.46
C ALA A 193 7.70 8.82 4.97
N ALA A 194 8.41 8.15 5.90
CA ALA A 194 9.37 7.10 5.55
C ALA A 194 8.69 5.94 4.82
N LEU A 195 7.54 5.49 5.32
CA LEU A 195 6.78 4.40 4.73
C LEU A 195 6.24 4.78 3.34
N PHE A 196 5.71 6.00 3.18
CA PHE A 196 5.30 6.53 1.88
C PHE A 196 6.42 6.39 0.84
N PHE A 197 7.65 6.83 1.18
CA PHE A 197 8.78 6.73 0.27
C PHE A 197 9.23 5.29 0.00
N ILE A 198 9.31 4.44 1.03
CA ILE A 198 9.70 3.03 0.86
C ILE A 198 8.70 2.32 -0.07
N THR A 199 7.41 2.54 0.12
CA THR A 199 6.36 1.99 -0.73
C THR A 199 6.46 2.50 -2.17
N LEU A 200 6.89 3.76 -2.36
CA LEU A 200 7.05 4.39 -3.67
C LEU A 200 8.24 3.85 -4.48
N ILE A 201 9.21 3.20 -3.85
CA ILE A 201 10.35 2.57 -4.54
C ILE A 201 9.83 1.56 -5.58
N PHE A 202 8.83 0.76 -5.21
CA PHE A 202 8.34 -0.31 -6.07
C PHE A 202 7.71 0.15 -7.39
N PRO A 203 6.69 1.02 -7.40
CA PRO A 203 6.07 1.50 -8.64
C PRO A 203 6.97 2.38 -9.50
N ILE A 204 8.03 2.97 -8.92
CA ILE A 204 8.98 3.79 -9.68
C ILE A 204 10.11 2.95 -10.29
N GLN A 205 10.60 1.93 -9.57
CA GLN A 205 11.74 1.13 -10.04
C GLN A 205 11.34 -0.07 -10.89
N PHE A 206 10.19 -0.67 -10.59
CA PHE A 206 9.81 -1.95 -11.14
C PHE A 206 8.51 -1.85 -11.92
N ASP A 207 8.35 -2.77 -12.88
CA ASP A 207 7.19 -2.83 -13.76
C ASP A 207 6.31 -4.06 -13.49
N ARG A 208 5.06 -3.97 -13.97
CA ARG A 208 4.14 -5.13 -14.08
C ARG A 208 3.98 -5.87 -12.74
N GLN A 209 4.24 -7.17 -12.68
CA GLN A 209 4.04 -8.01 -11.48
C GLN A 209 4.96 -7.65 -10.32
N TRP A 210 6.14 -7.10 -10.59
CA TRP A 210 7.13 -6.80 -9.55
C TRP A 210 6.63 -5.72 -8.59
N ILE A 211 5.80 -4.80 -9.07
CA ILE A 211 5.10 -3.83 -8.20
C ILE A 211 4.17 -4.54 -7.20
N THR A 212 3.39 -5.55 -7.66
CA THR A 212 2.50 -6.32 -6.78
C THR A 212 3.31 -7.10 -5.75
N LEU A 213 4.38 -7.77 -6.20
CA LEU A 213 5.25 -8.56 -5.34
C LEU A 213 5.91 -7.68 -4.27
N GLY A 214 6.41 -6.51 -4.66
CA GLY A 214 6.98 -5.50 -3.76
C GLY A 214 6.00 -5.13 -2.66
N TRP A 215 4.78 -4.70 -3.00
CA TRP A 215 3.76 -4.33 -2.02
C TRP A 215 3.29 -5.49 -1.14
N ALA A 216 3.20 -6.71 -1.68
CA ALA A 216 2.81 -7.88 -0.88
C ALA A 216 3.90 -8.26 0.14
N LEU A 217 5.17 -8.26 -0.28
CA LEU A 217 6.31 -8.50 0.58
C LEU A 217 6.47 -7.40 1.64
N GLU A 218 6.36 -6.14 1.24
CA GLU A 218 6.35 -5.00 2.15
C GLU A 218 5.20 -5.10 3.15
N GLY A 219 3.99 -5.42 2.69
CA GLY A 219 2.83 -5.58 3.56
C GLY A 219 3.03 -6.66 4.63
N ALA A 220 3.56 -7.83 4.25
CA ALA A 220 3.92 -8.88 5.19
C ALA A 220 5.05 -8.46 6.14
N ALA A 221 6.06 -7.75 5.64
CA ALA A 221 7.17 -7.23 6.43
C ALA A 221 6.71 -6.19 7.47
N LEU A 222 5.74 -5.33 7.15
CA LEU A 222 5.15 -4.38 8.10
C LEU A 222 4.35 -5.08 9.20
N CYS A 223 3.57 -6.11 8.85
CA CYS A 223 2.90 -6.96 9.84
C CYS A 223 3.90 -7.66 10.78
N TRP A 224 5.06 -8.07 10.26
CA TRP A 224 6.14 -8.62 11.07
C TRP A 224 6.83 -7.54 11.92
N LEU A 225 7.12 -6.36 11.35
CA LEU A 225 7.77 -5.25 12.06
C LEU A 225 6.94 -4.78 13.26
N PHE A 226 5.62 -4.86 13.16
CA PHE A 226 4.71 -4.58 14.28
C PHE A 226 5.03 -5.40 15.54
N HIS A 227 5.66 -6.57 15.42
CA HIS A 227 6.07 -7.39 16.56
C HIS A 227 7.21 -6.76 17.35
N ARG A 228 8.05 -5.95 16.71
CA ARG A 228 9.15 -5.22 17.35
C ARG A 228 8.75 -3.80 17.73
N VAL A 229 7.94 -3.15 16.88
CA VAL A 229 7.50 -1.78 17.08
C VAL A 229 5.97 -1.77 17.07
N PRO A 230 5.29 -1.81 18.23
CA PRO A 230 3.84 -2.00 18.31
C PRO A 230 3.04 -0.73 17.95
N HIS A 231 3.31 -0.14 16.79
CA HIS A 231 2.60 1.03 16.28
C HIS A 231 1.40 0.61 15.41
N PRO A 232 0.16 1.08 15.69
CA PRO A 232 -1.04 0.64 14.98
C PRO A 232 -1.01 0.92 13.47
N GLY A 233 -0.31 1.99 13.05
CA GLY A 233 -0.15 2.34 11.64
C GLY A 233 0.53 1.25 10.80
N LEU A 234 1.45 0.47 11.37
CA LEU A 234 2.14 -0.60 10.64
C LEU A 234 1.19 -1.72 10.23
N ARG A 235 0.27 -2.12 11.13
CA ARG A 235 -0.75 -3.13 10.82
C ARG A 235 -1.74 -2.62 9.78
N LEU A 236 -2.12 -1.34 9.88
CA LEU A 236 -3.05 -0.72 8.95
C LEU A 236 -2.47 -0.70 7.53
N VAL A 237 -1.28 -0.12 7.37
CA VAL A 237 -0.65 -0.03 6.04
C VAL A 237 -0.25 -1.39 5.52
N GLY A 238 0.28 -2.28 6.36
CA GLY A 238 0.60 -3.65 5.96
C GLY A 238 -0.62 -4.43 5.44
N THR A 239 -1.75 -4.32 6.14
CA THR A 239 -3.02 -4.92 5.68
C THR A 239 -3.52 -4.26 4.39
N ALA A 240 -3.44 -2.93 4.29
CA ALA A 240 -3.87 -2.19 3.11
C ALA A 240 -3.07 -2.58 1.86
N LEU A 241 -1.74 -2.66 1.96
CA LEU A 241 -0.87 -3.10 0.85
C LEU A 241 -1.20 -4.50 0.37
N LEU A 242 -1.48 -5.43 1.30
CA LEU A 242 -1.90 -6.79 0.97
C LEU A 242 -3.26 -6.84 0.28
N VAL A 243 -4.22 -6.02 0.72
CA VAL A 243 -5.54 -5.90 0.06
C VAL A 243 -5.40 -5.30 -1.34
N VAL A 244 -4.54 -4.29 -1.51
CA VAL A 244 -4.25 -3.68 -2.82
C VAL A 244 -3.57 -4.69 -3.75
N ALA A 245 -2.60 -5.46 -3.24
CA ALA A 245 -1.94 -6.51 -4.01
C ALA A 245 -2.93 -7.60 -4.45
N PHE A 246 -3.83 -8.02 -3.55
CA PHE A 246 -4.95 -8.92 -3.89
C PHE A 246 -5.84 -8.32 -4.98
N ALA A 247 -6.33 -7.09 -4.79
CA ALA A 247 -7.23 -6.45 -5.74
C ALA A 247 -6.58 -6.31 -7.11
N ARG A 248 -5.29 -5.98 -7.16
CA ARG A 248 -4.53 -5.90 -8.42
C ARG A 248 -4.44 -7.25 -9.12
N LEU A 249 -4.27 -8.37 -8.41
CA LEU A 249 -4.22 -9.70 -9.04
C LEU A 249 -5.59 -10.29 -9.40
N ALA A 250 -6.61 -10.00 -8.59
CA ALA A 250 -7.94 -10.60 -8.74
C ALA A 250 -8.88 -9.79 -9.65
N LEU A 251 -8.75 -8.46 -9.66
CA LEU A 251 -9.71 -7.56 -10.31
C LEU A 251 -9.17 -6.87 -11.56
N ASN A 252 -7.88 -6.98 -11.86
CA ASN A 252 -7.29 -6.40 -13.07
C ASN A 252 -6.97 -7.49 -14.10
N PRO A 253 -7.78 -7.63 -15.17
CA PRO A 253 -7.54 -8.62 -16.23
C PRO A 253 -6.20 -8.41 -16.95
N ALA A 254 -5.71 -7.17 -17.01
CA ALA A 254 -4.45 -6.85 -17.68
C ALA A 254 -3.24 -7.53 -17.03
N VAL A 255 -3.35 -7.97 -15.77
CA VAL A 255 -2.28 -8.76 -15.15
C VAL A 255 -1.97 -9.97 -16.01
N LEU A 256 -2.98 -10.67 -16.53
CA LEU A 256 -2.76 -11.93 -17.23
C LEU A 256 -1.97 -11.80 -18.54
N SER A 257 -1.87 -10.59 -19.10
CA SER A 257 -1.13 -10.29 -20.32
C SER A 257 0.19 -9.54 -20.09
N TYR A 258 0.66 -9.45 -18.84
CA TYR A 258 1.91 -8.76 -18.52
C TYR A 258 3.13 -9.40 -19.17
N HIS A 259 3.19 -10.71 -19.29
CA HIS A 259 4.26 -11.41 -19.98
C HIS A 259 3.68 -12.44 -20.92
N ALA A 260 4.43 -12.74 -21.99
CA ALA A 260 4.14 -13.92 -22.80
C ALA A 260 4.14 -15.16 -21.91
N ARG A 261 3.30 -16.13 -22.27
CA ARG A 261 3.19 -17.40 -21.54
C ARG A 261 4.55 -18.11 -21.50
N SER A 262 4.88 -18.68 -20.34
CA SER A 262 6.11 -19.44 -20.15
C SER A 262 6.08 -20.74 -20.96
N ALA A 263 7.24 -21.18 -21.47
CA ALA A 263 7.35 -22.42 -22.23
C ALA A 263 7.16 -23.67 -21.36
N THR A 264 7.46 -23.57 -20.05
CA THR A 264 7.28 -24.62 -19.06
C THR A 264 5.90 -24.51 -18.41
N PRO A 265 5.01 -25.49 -18.61
CA PRO A 265 3.74 -25.55 -17.89
C PRO A 265 3.99 -25.62 -16.37
N ILE A 266 3.09 -25.04 -15.57
CA ILE A 266 3.11 -25.03 -14.09
C ILE A 266 4.23 -24.16 -13.49
N PHE A 267 5.48 -24.28 -13.93
CA PHE A 267 6.56 -23.39 -13.52
C PHE A 267 6.58 -22.13 -14.38
N ASN A 268 5.49 -21.38 -14.31
CA ASN A 268 5.30 -20.13 -15.04
C ASN A 268 5.33 -18.93 -14.10
N TRP A 269 5.16 -17.74 -14.67
CA TRP A 269 5.21 -16.51 -13.89
C TRP A 269 3.93 -16.21 -13.09
N TYR A 270 2.80 -16.84 -13.46
CA TYR A 270 1.56 -16.79 -12.68
C TYR A 270 1.75 -17.51 -11.35
N LEU A 271 2.36 -18.71 -11.36
CA LEU A 271 2.64 -19.51 -10.16
C LEU A 271 3.37 -18.70 -9.09
N TYR A 272 4.53 -18.12 -9.41
CA TYR A 272 5.27 -17.36 -8.41
C TYR A 272 4.56 -16.05 -8.05
N THR A 273 3.90 -15.38 -9.00
CA THR A 273 3.26 -14.08 -8.71
C THR A 273 2.07 -14.24 -7.77
N TYR A 274 1.11 -15.09 -8.12
CA TYR A 274 -0.07 -15.33 -7.29
C TYR A 274 0.30 -16.12 -6.03
N GLY A 275 1.22 -17.08 -6.15
CA GLY A 275 1.68 -17.92 -5.04
C GLY A 275 2.37 -17.13 -3.95
N ILE A 276 3.33 -16.26 -4.29
CA ILE A 276 4.03 -15.42 -3.29
C ILE A 276 3.04 -14.48 -2.60
N VAL A 277 2.12 -13.84 -3.32
CA VAL A 277 1.13 -12.94 -2.71
C VAL A 277 0.16 -13.72 -1.79
N ALA A 278 -0.28 -14.91 -2.18
CA ALA A 278 -1.09 -15.78 -1.33
C ALA A 278 -0.32 -16.18 -0.05
N ILE A 279 0.97 -16.53 -0.17
CA ILE A 279 1.83 -16.82 0.98
C ILE A 279 1.95 -15.59 1.89
N CYS A 280 2.20 -14.39 1.35
CA CYS A 280 2.25 -13.15 2.11
C CYS A 280 0.95 -12.89 2.89
N LEU A 281 -0.21 -13.14 2.29
CA LEU A 281 -1.52 -13.03 2.96
C LEU A 281 -1.64 -14.03 4.12
N PHE A 282 -1.27 -15.29 3.92
CA PHE A 282 -1.31 -16.32 4.98
C PHE A 282 -0.31 -16.02 6.10
N VAL A 283 0.90 -15.58 5.77
CA VAL A 283 1.93 -15.18 6.72
C VAL A 283 1.44 -13.99 7.54
N ALA A 284 0.91 -12.95 6.90
CA ALA A 284 0.34 -11.79 7.58
C ALA A 284 -0.84 -12.16 8.49
N ALA A 285 -1.71 -13.09 8.07
CA ALA A 285 -2.81 -13.59 8.88
C ALA A 285 -2.31 -14.32 10.16
N ARG A 286 -1.17 -15.00 10.10
CA ARG A 286 -0.53 -15.61 11.28
C ARG A 286 0.16 -14.58 12.16
N LEU A 287 0.86 -13.62 11.55
CA LEU A 287 1.54 -12.53 12.26
C LEU A 287 0.53 -11.65 13.03
N LEU A 288 -0.66 -11.45 12.46
CA LEU A 288 -1.77 -10.73 13.09
C LEU A 288 -2.71 -11.65 13.88
N ALA A 289 -2.23 -12.76 14.44
CA ALA A 289 -3.02 -13.54 15.39
C ALA A 289 -3.31 -12.73 16.68
N PRO A 290 -4.39 -13.07 17.43
CA PRO A 290 -4.67 -12.44 18.72
C PRO A 290 -3.44 -12.43 19.65
N PRO A 291 -3.17 -11.32 20.36
CA PRO A 291 -3.99 -10.12 20.54
C PRO A 291 -3.80 -9.01 19.47
N ARG A 292 -3.08 -9.29 18.38
CA ARG A 292 -2.63 -8.27 17.40
C ARG A 292 -3.58 -8.09 16.22
N ASN A 293 -4.65 -8.87 16.18
CA ASN A 293 -5.59 -9.05 15.08
C ASN A 293 -6.48 -7.85 14.76
N LEU A 294 -6.52 -6.83 15.62
CA LEU A 294 -7.38 -5.66 15.44
C LEU A 294 -6.69 -4.58 14.59
N VAL A 295 -7.31 -4.25 13.46
CA VAL A 295 -6.99 -3.07 12.65
C VAL A 295 -8.27 -2.24 12.54
N LEU A 296 -8.21 -0.97 12.95
CA LEU A 296 -9.38 -0.08 13.06
C LEU A 296 -10.54 -0.73 13.85
N GLY A 297 -10.22 -1.49 14.91
CA GLY A 297 -11.21 -2.16 15.76
C GLY A 297 -11.84 -3.42 15.17
N ARG A 298 -11.46 -3.86 13.96
CA ARG A 298 -11.97 -5.08 13.34
C ARG A 298 -10.90 -6.16 13.26
N ASN A 299 -11.32 -7.42 13.45
CA ASN A 299 -10.45 -8.57 13.29
C ASN A 299 -10.11 -8.77 11.80
N THR A 300 -8.86 -8.57 11.41
CA THR A 300 -8.41 -8.69 10.01
C THR A 300 -7.95 -10.10 9.63
N GLN A 301 -7.74 -10.98 10.60
CA GLN A 301 -7.23 -12.32 10.33
C GLN A 301 -8.16 -13.14 9.41
N PRO A 302 -9.49 -13.18 9.60
CA PRO A 302 -10.40 -13.88 8.68
C PRO A 302 -10.37 -13.31 7.26
N LEU A 303 -10.24 -11.99 7.12
CA LEU A 303 -10.12 -11.33 5.83
C LEU A 303 -8.86 -11.82 5.10
N LEU A 304 -7.70 -11.75 5.74
CA LEU A 304 -6.43 -12.14 5.14
C LEU A 304 -6.39 -13.63 4.73
N TYR A 305 -6.91 -14.53 5.58
CA TYR A 305 -7.05 -15.95 5.22
C TYR A 305 -7.99 -16.16 4.03
N THR A 306 -9.10 -15.43 3.98
CA THR A 306 -10.07 -15.52 2.88
C THR A 306 -9.45 -15.04 1.57
N LEU A 307 -8.80 -13.88 1.58
CA LEU A 307 -8.12 -13.34 0.40
C LEU A 307 -7.00 -14.28 -0.09
N GLY A 308 -6.22 -14.87 0.84
CA GLY A 308 -5.19 -15.85 0.50
C GLY A 308 -5.77 -17.12 -0.14
N ALA A 309 -6.88 -17.64 0.41
CA ALA A 309 -7.57 -18.80 -0.15
C ALA A 309 -8.19 -18.50 -1.52
N LEU A 310 -8.76 -17.31 -1.72
CA LEU A 310 -9.29 -16.87 -3.01
C LEU A 310 -8.19 -16.75 -4.07
N LEU A 311 -7.01 -16.20 -3.73
CA LEU A 311 -5.89 -16.18 -4.67
C LEU A 311 -5.35 -17.56 -4.98
N ALA A 312 -5.28 -18.46 -3.99
CA ALA A 312 -4.87 -19.84 -4.23
C ALA A 312 -5.85 -20.56 -5.17
N PHE A 313 -7.15 -20.32 -5.02
CA PHE A 313 -8.17 -20.84 -5.92
C PHE A 313 -8.09 -20.21 -7.32
N LEU A 314 -7.85 -18.90 -7.41
CA LEU A 314 -7.67 -18.22 -8.69
C LEU A 314 -6.42 -18.74 -9.43
N LEU A 315 -5.31 -18.90 -8.73
CA LEU A 315 -4.07 -19.48 -9.24
C LEU A 315 -4.31 -20.89 -9.78
N LEU A 316 -5.02 -21.75 -9.04
CA LEU A 316 -5.40 -23.09 -9.49
C LEU A 316 -6.12 -23.04 -10.86
N ASN A 317 -7.06 -22.12 -11.03
CA ASN A 317 -7.78 -21.97 -12.29
C ASN A 317 -6.88 -21.41 -13.41
N ILE A 318 -5.99 -20.47 -13.10
CA ILE A 318 -5.02 -19.91 -14.05
C ILE A 318 -4.05 -20.99 -14.53
N GLU A 319 -3.54 -21.85 -13.64
CA GLU A 319 -2.62 -22.93 -14.02
C GLU A 319 -3.28 -23.97 -14.94
N ILE A 320 -4.54 -24.31 -14.68
CA ILE A 320 -5.31 -25.20 -15.56
C ILE A 320 -5.54 -24.52 -16.92
N ALA A 321 -5.93 -23.25 -16.92
CA ALA A 321 -6.10 -22.48 -18.15
C ALA A 321 -4.80 -22.39 -18.96
N ASP A 322 -3.67 -22.17 -18.29
CA ASP A 322 -2.34 -22.12 -18.88
C ASP A 322 -1.99 -23.49 -19.49
N TYR A 323 -2.03 -24.57 -18.70
CA TYR A 323 -1.67 -25.92 -19.17
C TYR A 323 -2.42 -26.35 -20.45
N PHE A 324 -3.73 -26.06 -20.54
CA PHE A 324 -4.55 -26.45 -21.69
C PHE A 324 -4.60 -25.43 -22.84
N SER A 325 -3.95 -24.27 -22.70
CA SER A 325 -3.89 -23.27 -23.76
C SER A 325 -2.84 -23.66 -24.82
N ARG A 326 -3.19 -23.53 -26.10
CA ARG A 326 -2.35 -24.00 -27.23
C ARG A 326 -0.93 -23.39 -27.20
N PRO A 327 0.12 -24.19 -27.47
CA PRO A 327 1.48 -23.67 -27.63
C PRO A 327 1.54 -22.59 -28.71
N GLY A 328 2.21 -21.48 -28.42
CA GLY A 328 2.37 -20.35 -29.36
C GLY A 328 1.33 -19.23 -29.26
N MET A 329 0.29 -19.35 -28.43
CA MET A 329 -0.60 -18.23 -28.12
C MET A 329 0.01 -17.31 -27.05
N ALA A 330 0.06 -16.00 -27.33
CA ALA A 330 0.68 -15.00 -26.45
C ALA A 330 -0.10 -14.73 -25.15
N GLY A 331 -1.39 -15.05 -25.10
CA GLY A 331 -2.27 -14.80 -23.95
C GLY A 331 -3.06 -16.02 -23.50
N LEU A 332 -3.48 -16.00 -22.22
CA LEU A 332 -4.41 -16.98 -21.64
C LEU A 332 -5.77 -16.89 -22.32
N THR A 333 -6.26 -18.01 -22.85
CA THR A 333 -7.63 -18.12 -23.36
C THR A 333 -8.45 -18.97 -22.40
N PHE A 334 -9.39 -18.34 -21.70
CA PHE A 334 -10.41 -19.07 -20.94
C PHE A 334 -11.47 -19.57 -21.92
N GLN A 335 -11.23 -20.76 -22.48
CA GLN A 335 -12.24 -21.49 -23.23
C GLN A 335 -12.96 -22.41 -22.27
N PHE A 336 -14.29 -22.34 -22.25
CA PHE A 336 -15.16 -23.13 -21.36
C PHE A 336 -15.89 -24.25 -22.09
N SER A 337 -15.48 -24.55 -23.33
CA SER A 337 -16.05 -25.63 -24.14
C SER A 337 -15.01 -26.18 -25.12
N GLY A 338 -15.20 -27.43 -25.56
CA GLY A 338 -14.42 -28.04 -26.64
C GLY A 338 -13.12 -28.74 -26.21
N ASN A 339 -12.85 -28.88 -24.90
CA ASN A 339 -11.75 -29.72 -24.41
C ASN A 339 -12.14 -30.46 -23.13
N PHE A 340 -12.60 -31.70 -23.30
CA PHE A 340 -13.04 -32.58 -22.21
C PHE A 340 -12.01 -32.71 -21.09
N ALA A 341 -10.73 -32.92 -21.43
CA ALA A 341 -9.66 -33.09 -20.45
C ALA A 341 -9.47 -31.84 -19.58
N ARG A 342 -9.62 -30.64 -20.18
CA ARG A 342 -9.58 -29.37 -19.46
C ARG A 342 -10.75 -29.22 -18.50
N ASP A 343 -11.97 -29.45 -19.00
CA ASP A 343 -13.19 -29.24 -18.23
C ASP A 343 -13.26 -30.20 -17.02
N MET A 344 -12.79 -31.44 -17.22
CA MET A 344 -12.63 -32.43 -16.16
C MET A 344 -11.51 -32.09 -15.17
N SER A 345 -10.39 -31.54 -15.65
CA SER A 345 -9.30 -31.05 -14.77
C SER A 345 -9.78 -29.97 -13.82
N TYR A 346 -10.60 -29.03 -14.28
CA TYR A 346 -11.23 -28.03 -13.40
C TYR A 346 -12.09 -28.68 -12.32
N SER A 347 -12.93 -29.66 -12.68
CA SER A 347 -13.83 -30.31 -11.70
C SER A 347 -13.07 -31.13 -10.66
N ILE A 348 -12.06 -31.91 -11.07
CA ILE A 348 -11.18 -32.64 -10.16
C ILE A 348 -10.45 -31.65 -9.23
N ALA A 349 -9.88 -30.59 -9.79
CA ALA A 349 -9.14 -29.59 -9.03
C ALA A 349 -10.03 -28.86 -8.01
N TRP A 350 -11.25 -28.47 -8.38
CA TRP A 350 -12.20 -27.83 -7.48
C TRP A 350 -12.66 -28.78 -6.36
N ALA A 351 -12.89 -30.06 -6.66
CA ALA A 351 -13.24 -31.07 -5.67
C ALA A 351 -12.10 -31.28 -4.65
N LEU A 352 -10.86 -31.39 -5.13
CA LEU A 352 -9.67 -31.52 -4.26
C LEU A 352 -9.46 -30.27 -3.41
N PHE A 353 -9.62 -29.08 -3.99
CA PHE A 353 -9.50 -27.81 -3.26
C PHE A 353 -10.60 -27.68 -2.19
N ALA A 354 -11.84 -28.02 -2.52
CA ALA A 354 -12.96 -28.05 -1.57
C ALA A 354 -12.71 -29.05 -0.43
N LEU A 355 -12.22 -30.26 -0.74
CA LEU A 355 -11.89 -31.27 0.26
C LEU A 355 -10.77 -30.78 1.18
N LEU A 356 -9.71 -30.18 0.63
CA LEU A 356 -8.64 -29.59 1.42
C LEU A 356 -9.16 -28.49 2.36
N LEU A 357 -10.00 -27.57 1.86
CA LEU A 357 -10.63 -26.56 2.70
C LEU A 357 -11.54 -27.17 3.78
N LEU A 358 -12.26 -28.25 3.48
CA LEU A 358 -13.10 -28.95 4.45
C LEU A 358 -12.25 -29.58 5.56
N ILE A 359 -11.17 -30.27 5.21
CA ILE A 359 -10.21 -30.84 6.16
C ILE A 359 -9.65 -29.72 7.04
N ILE A 360 -9.15 -28.63 6.44
CA ILE A 360 -8.62 -27.47 7.17
C ILE A 360 -9.69 -26.86 8.11
N GLY A 361 -10.91 -26.65 7.63
CA GLY A 361 -12.01 -26.07 8.39
C GLY A 361 -12.49 -26.97 9.54
N ILE A 362 -12.39 -28.29 9.39
CA ILE A 362 -12.64 -29.27 10.46
C ILE A 362 -11.53 -29.24 11.49
N HIS A 363 -10.26 -29.34 11.06
CA HIS A 363 -9.10 -29.36 11.96
C HIS A 363 -8.94 -28.07 12.77
N GLN A 364 -9.27 -26.91 12.18
CA GLN A 364 -9.19 -25.61 12.85
C GLN A 364 -10.51 -25.16 13.50
N THR A 365 -11.58 -25.97 13.40
CA THR A 365 -12.90 -25.69 13.99
C THR A 365 -13.54 -24.37 13.48
N VAL A 366 -13.25 -23.97 12.24
CA VAL A 366 -13.70 -22.69 11.66
C VAL A 366 -14.97 -22.88 10.83
N ARG A 367 -16.14 -22.51 11.38
CA ARG A 367 -17.45 -22.73 10.74
C ARG A 367 -17.56 -22.14 9.32
N PRO A 368 -17.15 -20.87 9.07
CA PRO A 368 -17.25 -20.28 7.73
C PRO A 368 -16.46 -21.05 6.65
N VAL A 369 -15.27 -21.55 6.98
CA VAL A 369 -14.42 -22.31 6.05
C VAL A 369 -15.11 -23.62 5.66
N ARG A 370 -15.76 -24.30 6.62
CA ARG A 370 -16.52 -25.53 6.33
C ARG A 370 -17.72 -25.28 5.42
N TYR A 371 -18.46 -24.20 5.65
CA TYR A 371 -19.59 -23.85 4.78
C TYR A 371 -19.12 -23.44 3.38
N ALA A 372 -18.03 -22.69 3.27
CA ALA A 372 -17.42 -22.36 1.99
C ALA A 372 -16.95 -23.62 1.25
N SER A 373 -16.31 -24.58 1.93
CA SER A 373 -15.89 -25.84 1.32
C SER A 373 -17.07 -26.70 0.86
N LEU A 374 -18.13 -26.79 1.66
CA LEU A 374 -19.34 -27.53 1.28
C LEU A 374 -20.05 -26.85 0.10
N GLY A 375 -20.11 -25.51 0.10
CA GLY A 375 -20.64 -24.74 -1.03
C GLY A 375 -19.87 -24.99 -2.31
N LEU A 376 -18.53 -24.92 -2.26
CA LEU A 376 -17.68 -25.19 -3.43
C LEU A 376 -17.81 -26.65 -3.90
N LEU A 377 -17.88 -27.62 -2.98
CA LEU A 377 -18.10 -29.03 -3.32
C LEU A 377 -19.45 -29.23 -4.02
N SER A 378 -20.53 -28.61 -3.51
CA SER A 378 -21.85 -28.64 -4.14
C SER A 378 -21.85 -28.03 -5.54
N VAL A 379 -21.18 -26.88 -5.73
CA VAL A 379 -21.02 -26.26 -7.06
C VAL A 379 -20.24 -27.18 -7.99
N THR A 380 -19.19 -27.84 -7.49
CA THR A 380 -18.38 -28.76 -8.28
C THR A 380 -19.18 -29.98 -8.73
N ILE A 381 -19.98 -30.56 -7.83
CA ILE A 381 -20.89 -31.66 -8.15
C ILE A 381 -21.91 -31.20 -9.19
N LEU A 382 -22.55 -30.05 -8.99
CA LEU A 382 -23.54 -29.56 -9.94
C LEU A 382 -22.93 -29.33 -11.33
N LYS A 383 -21.74 -28.70 -11.39
CA LYS A 383 -21.00 -28.51 -12.65
C LYS A 383 -20.71 -29.84 -13.33
N LEU A 384 -20.19 -30.80 -12.58
CA LEU A 384 -19.86 -32.13 -13.09
C LEU A 384 -21.08 -32.78 -13.74
N PHE A 385 -22.23 -32.80 -13.05
CA PHE A 385 -23.45 -33.44 -13.54
C PHE A 385 -24.06 -32.72 -14.75
N LEU A 386 -24.16 -31.39 -14.71
CA LEU A 386 -24.85 -30.61 -15.73
C LEU A 386 -24.02 -30.42 -17.00
N HIS A 387 -22.70 -30.26 -16.85
CA HIS A 387 -21.82 -29.90 -17.95
C HIS A 387 -20.93 -31.07 -18.35
N ASP A 388 -20.13 -31.59 -17.43
CA ASP A 388 -19.05 -32.51 -17.79
C ASP A 388 -19.57 -33.92 -18.18
N LEU A 389 -20.58 -34.44 -17.46
CA LEU A 389 -21.17 -35.75 -17.74
C LEU A 389 -21.96 -35.79 -19.05
N SER A 390 -22.43 -34.63 -19.55
CA SER A 390 -23.15 -34.54 -20.82
C SER A 390 -22.26 -34.90 -22.01
N GLN A 391 -20.94 -34.71 -21.87
CA GLN A 391 -19.93 -34.98 -22.89
C GLN A 391 -19.38 -36.42 -22.83
N LEU A 392 -19.74 -37.20 -21.81
CA LEU A 392 -19.22 -38.55 -21.59
C LEU A 392 -20.10 -39.63 -22.18
N ASP A 393 -19.44 -40.64 -22.77
CA ASP A 393 -20.04 -41.93 -23.08
C ASP A 393 -20.56 -42.61 -21.82
N GLN A 394 -21.56 -43.48 -22.02
CA GLN A 394 -22.37 -44.04 -20.95
C GLN A 394 -21.55 -44.76 -19.86
N LEU A 395 -20.46 -45.43 -20.22
CA LEU A 395 -19.58 -46.14 -19.27
C LEU A 395 -18.79 -45.18 -18.36
N TYR A 396 -18.22 -44.11 -18.94
CA TYR A 396 -17.48 -43.10 -18.18
C TYR A 396 -18.39 -42.28 -17.27
N ARG A 397 -19.65 -42.07 -17.67
CA ARG A 397 -20.66 -41.43 -16.84
C ARG A 397 -20.94 -42.24 -15.56
N ILE A 398 -21.05 -43.57 -15.68
CA ILE A 398 -21.22 -44.48 -14.54
C ILE A 398 -19.99 -44.42 -13.62
N ALA A 399 -18.78 -44.50 -14.17
CA ALA A 399 -17.54 -44.41 -13.38
C ALA A 399 -17.42 -43.07 -12.63
N ALA A 400 -17.78 -41.96 -13.27
CA ALA A 400 -17.78 -40.64 -12.65
C ALA A 400 -18.78 -40.54 -11.48
N PHE A 401 -19.99 -41.12 -11.61
CA PHE A 401 -20.94 -41.19 -10.49
C PHE A 401 -20.38 -41.95 -9.28
N VAL A 402 -19.66 -43.06 -9.52
CA VAL A 402 -19.01 -43.83 -8.44
C VAL A 402 -17.96 -42.99 -7.73
N VAL A 403 -17.09 -42.28 -8.48
CA VAL A 403 -16.07 -41.41 -7.89
C VAL A 403 -16.69 -40.29 -7.06
N VAL A 404 -17.75 -39.64 -7.56
CA VAL A 404 -18.47 -38.61 -6.79
C VAL A 404 -19.07 -39.18 -5.53
N ALA A 405 -19.70 -40.36 -5.60
CA ALA A 405 -20.27 -41.02 -4.45
C ALA A 405 -19.20 -41.29 -3.38
N ILE A 406 -18.02 -41.78 -3.77
CA ILE A 406 -16.89 -41.99 -2.86
C ILE A 406 -16.44 -40.67 -2.20
N ILE A 407 -16.29 -39.59 -2.98
CA ILE A 407 -15.91 -38.27 -2.45
C ILE A 407 -16.97 -37.74 -1.47
N ALA A 408 -18.25 -37.89 -1.79
CA ALA A 408 -19.35 -37.46 -0.93
C ALA A 408 -19.42 -38.27 0.37
N ILE A 409 -19.22 -39.59 0.30
CA ILE A 409 -19.12 -40.46 1.48
C ILE A 409 -17.93 -40.04 2.35
N PHE A 410 -16.77 -39.79 1.75
CA PHE A 410 -15.59 -39.36 2.48
C PHE A 410 -15.79 -37.99 3.16
N ALA A 411 -16.38 -37.03 2.45
CA ALA A 411 -16.73 -35.73 3.03
C ALA A 411 -17.75 -35.85 4.17
N SER A 412 -18.77 -36.70 4.01
CA SER A 412 -19.78 -37.00 5.04
C SER A 412 -19.13 -37.64 6.28
N PHE A 413 -18.26 -38.64 6.08
CA PHE A 413 -17.51 -39.29 7.15
C PHE A 413 -16.64 -38.31 7.94
N LEU A 414 -15.88 -37.44 7.26
CA LEU A 414 -15.08 -36.39 7.90
C LEU A 414 -15.96 -35.46 8.75
N TYR A 415 -17.12 -35.06 8.23
CA TYR A 415 -18.04 -34.17 8.93
C TYR A 415 -18.69 -34.83 10.16
N GLN A 416 -19.14 -36.08 10.03
CA GLN A 416 -19.72 -36.87 11.12
C GLN A 416 -18.71 -37.13 12.24
N ARG A 417 -17.47 -37.49 11.90
CA ARG A 417 -16.39 -37.71 12.88
C ARG A 417 -16.12 -36.46 13.72
N PHE A 418 -16.13 -35.28 13.10
CA PHE A 418 -15.97 -34.01 13.81
C PHE A 418 -17.13 -33.76 14.80
N LEU A 419 -18.38 -33.98 14.38
CA LEU A 419 -19.55 -33.82 15.24
C LEU A 419 -19.50 -34.75 16.46
N GLY A 420 -19.12 -36.02 16.25
CA GLY A 420 -18.95 -36.99 17.34
C GLY A 420 -17.83 -36.63 18.33
N LEU A 421 -16.76 -35.97 17.88
CA LEU A 421 -15.69 -35.47 18.76
C LEU A 421 -16.14 -34.24 19.57
N SER A 422 -16.93 -33.34 18.98
CA SER A 422 -17.46 -32.16 19.70
C SER A 422 -18.46 -32.54 20.79
N GLN A 423 -19.30 -33.56 20.56
CA GLN A 423 -20.23 -34.07 21.57
C GLN A 423 -19.51 -34.67 22.79
N LYS A 424 -18.40 -35.39 22.59
CA LYS A 424 -17.57 -35.95 23.67
C LYS A 424 -16.82 -34.91 24.52
N GLN A 425 -16.63 -33.68 24.04
CA GLN A 425 -15.98 -32.60 24.80
C GLN A 425 -16.96 -31.74 25.59
N SER A 426 -18.26 -31.87 25.35
CA SER A 426 -19.33 -31.12 26.05
C SER A 426 -20.03 -31.95 27.15
N GLN A 427 -19.64 -33.23 27.29
CA GLN A 427 -19.89 -34.08 28.46
C GLN A 427 -18.64 -34.08 29.32
#